data_AF-A0A843CDM3-F1
#
_entry.id   AF-A0A843CDM3-F1
#
_cell.length_a   1.000
_cell.length_b   1.000
_cell.length_c   1.000
_cell.angle_alpha   90.00
_cell.angle_beta   90.00
_cell.angle_gamma   90.00
#
_symmetry.space_group_name_H-M   'P 1'
#
loop_
_entity.id
_entity.type
_entity.pdbx_description
1 polymer ?
#
loop_
_entity_poly.entity_id
_entity_poly.type
_entity_poly.pdbx_seq_one_letter_code
_entity_poly.pdbx_strand_id
1 'polypeptide(L)'
;SGNSMNFENMMEALEINAKRFGLVKHIIHDDVHNFNIHHGISKNFSQFLATVHQKLADDLSYKFEINNLDKNMVCMHFSESKLNS
;
A
#
# COMPACT_ATOMS: atom_id res chain seq x y z
N SER A 1 -25.66 -7.88 -7.96
CA SER A 1 -24.40 -8.62 -8.14
C SER A 1 -23.36 -7.94 -7.29
N GLY A 2 -23.04 -8.55 -6.14
CA GLY A 2 -22.29 -7.89 -5.08
C GLY A 2 -20.82 -7.71 -5.44
N ASN A 3 -20.36 -6.46 -5.46
CA ASN A 3 -18.95 -6.15 -5.23
C ASN A 3 -18.68 -6.41 -3.75
N SER A 4 -18.46 -7.68 -3.37
CA SER A 4 -17.88 -7.95 -2.06
C SER A 4 -16.47 -7.40 -2.06
N MET A 5 -16.15 -6.56 -1.08
CA MET A 5 -14.82 -6.03 -0.89
C MET A 5 -13.89 -7.17 -0.43
N ASN A 6 -13.03 -7.66 -1.32
CA ASN A 6 -11.98 -8.63 -1.05
C ASN A 6 -10.62 -7.93 -1.09
N PHE A 7 -9.53 -8.66 -0.77
CA PHE A 7 -8.18 -8.10 -0.73
C PHE A 7 -7.78 -7.43 -2.06
N GLU A 8 -8.00 -8.10 -3.20
CA GLU A 8 -7.71 -7.55 -4.53
C GLU A 8 -8.44 -6.22 -4.81
N ASN A 9 -9.75 -6.18 -4.57
CA ASN A 9 -10.54 -4.97 -4.76
C ASN A 9 -10.08 -3.83 -3.82
N MET A 10 -9.58 -4.17 -2.63
CA MET A 10 -9.01 -3.20 -1.69
C MET A 10 -7.64 -2.69 -2.18
N MET A 11 -6.77 -3.55 -2.70
CA MET A 11 -5.49 -3.15 -3.27
C MET A 11 -5.67 -2.23 -4.48
N GLU A 12 -6.65 -2.52 -5.36
CA GLU A 12 -7.01 -1.62 -6.46
C GLU A 12 -7.53 -0.26 -5.97
N ALA A 13 -8.40 -0.26 -4.95
CA ALA A 13 -8.90 0.98 -4.34
C ALA A 13 -7.76 1.81 -3.73
N LEU A 14 -6.80 1.14 -3.08
CA LEU A 14 -5.59 1.76 -2.55
C LEU A 14 -4.73 2.37 -3.66
N GLU A 15 -4.51 1.66 -4.76
CA GLU A 15 -3.78 2.18 -5.91
C GLU A 15 -4.40 3.49 -6.43
N ILE A 16 -5.72 3.48 -6.62
CA ILE A 16 -6.48 4.64 -7.11
C ILE A 16 -6.35 5.81 -6.14
N ASN A 17 -6.46 5.55 -4.83
CA ASN A 17 -6.30 6.59 -3.82
C ASN A 17 -4.87 7.14 -3.80
N ALA A 18 -3.87 6.27 -3.86
CA ALA A 18 -2.45 6.62 -3.83
C ALA A 18 -2.03 7.49 -5.03
N LYS A 19 -2.66 7.32 -6.20
CA LYS A 19 -2.43 8.16 -7.39
C LYS A 19 -2.72 9.65 -7.17
N ARG A 20 -3.48 10.01 -6.12
CA ARG A 20 -3.70 11.41 -5.73
C ARG A 20 -2.46 12.06 -5.11
N PHE A 21 -1.53 11.26 -4.62
CA PHE A 21 -0.34 11.73 -3.91
C PHE A 21 0.92 11.70 -4.77
N GLY A 22 0.88 11.12 -5.97
CA GLY A 22 2.03 11.07 -6.87
C GLY A 22 1.93 10.00 -7.95
N LEU A 23 3.07 9.69 -8.56
CA LEU A 23 3.19 8.59 -9.51
C LEU A 23 3.25 7.26 -8.73
N VAL A 24 2.31 6.36 -9.02
CA VAL A 24 2.23 5.04 -8.38
C VAL A 24 2.65 3.97 -9.37
N LYS A 25 3.64 3.17 -8.99
CA LYS A 25 3.96 1.90 -9.66
C LYS A 25 3.50 0.76 -8.76
N HIS A 26 2.51 0.02 -9.23
CA HIS A 26 1.98 -1.17 -8.58
C HIS A 26 2.54 -2.42 -9.26
N ILE A 27 3.16 -3.32 -8.50
CA ILE A 27 3.78 -4.56 -8.99
C ILE A 27 3.30 -5.71 -8.13
N ILE A 28 2.79 -6.77 -8.73
CA ILE A 28 2.35 -7.97 -8.04
C ILE A 28 3.37 -9.08 -8.29
N HIS A 29 3.89 -9.70 -7.23
CA HIS A 29 4.77 -10.86 -7.31
C HIS A 29 4.48 -11.80 -6.15
N ASP A 30 4.15 -13.07 -6.45
CA ASP A 30 3.89 -14.13 -5.45
C ASP A 30 2.85 -13.72 -4.39
N ASP A 31 1.72 -13.16 -4.85
CA ASP A 31 0.61 -12.65 -4.01
C ASP A 31 1.00 -11.49 -3.07
N VAL A 32 2.14 -10.83 -3.33
CA VAL A 32 2.57 -9.61 -2.65
C VAL A 32 2.37 -8.41 -3.57
N HIS A 33 1.61 -7.43 -3.08
CA HIS A 33 1.36 -6.17 -3.76
C HIS A 33 2.38 -5.13 -3.34
N ASN A 34 3.18 -4.68 -4.30
CA ASN A 34 4.24 -3.71 -4.07
C ASN A 34 3.80 -2.35 -4.63
N PHE A 35 3.63 -1.37 -3.76
CA PHE A 35 3.30 0.01 -4.10
C PHE A 35 4.51 0.92 -3.94
N ASN A 36 4.96 1.50 -5.06
CA ASN A 36 5.97 2.55 -5.06
C ASN A 36 5.29 3.87 -5.39
N ILE A 37 5.21 4.78 -4.41
CA ILE A 37 4.57 6.09 -4.54
C ILE A 37 5.68 7.14 -4.61
N HIS A 38 5.94 7.68 -5.80
CA HIS A 38 6.85 8.81 -6.00
C HIS A 38 6.05 10.12 -5.98
N HIS A 39 6.20 10.90 -4.91
CA HIS A 39 5.41 12.10 -4.65
C HIS A 39 6.22 13.41 -4.74
N GLY A 40 7.54 13.38 -4.50
CA GLY A 40 8.42 14.55 -4.69
C GLY A 40 8.22 15.72 -3.71
N ILE A 41 7.66 15.48 -2.53
CA ILE A 41 7.25 16.53 -1.56
C ILE A 41 8.29 16.71 -0.44
N SER A 42 8.31 15.81 0.54
CA SER A 42 9.26 15.85 1.65
C SER A 42 9.33 14.49 2.36
N LYS A 43 10.40 14.26 3.12
CA LYS A 43 10.57 13.06 3.95
C LYS A 43 9.42 12.87 4.95
N ASN A 44 8.92 13.96 5.54
CA ASN A 44 7.80 13.90 6.47
C ASN A 44 6.52 13.43 5.77
N PHE A 45 6.32 13.81 4.50
CA PHE A 45 5.19 13.32 3.72
C PHE A 45 5.33 11.83 3.39
N SER A 46 6.53 11.35 3.07
CA SER A 46 6.79 9.91 2.90
C SER A 46 6.47 9.13 4.18
N GLN A 47 6.90 9.64 5.34
CA GLN A 47 6.59 9.07 6.65
C GLN A 47 5.08 9.06 6.94
N PHE A 48 4.39 10.16 6.61
CA PHE A 48 2.94 10.26 6.72
C PHE A 48 2.24 9.19 5.88
N LEU A 49 2.61 9.05 4.60
CA LEU A 49 2.05 8.03 3.72
C LEU A 49 2.29 6.63 4.28
N ALA A 50 3.52 6.31 4.67
CA ALA A 50 3.84 5.02 5.27
C ALA A 50 2.99 4.72 6.50
N THR A 51 2.80 5.70 7.38
CA THR A 51 2.04 5.56 8.63
C THR A 51 0.55 5.32 8.37
N VAL A 52 -0.04 6.07 7.44
CA VAL A 52 -1.46 5.90 7.09
C VAL A 52 -1.73 4.54 6.47
N HIS A 53 -0.84 4.08 5.59
CA HIS A 53 -0.97 2.77 4.95
C HIS A 53 -0.73 1.61 5.92
N GLN A 54 0.23 1.72 6.84
CA GLN A 54 0.40 0.76 7.95
C GLN A 54 -0.88 0.67 8.78
N LYS A 55 -1.43 1.82 9.20
CA LYS A 55 -2.64 1.84 10.04
C LYS A 55 -3.82 1.17 9.36
N LEU A 56 -3.98 1.42 8.06
CA LEU A 56 -5.01 0.77 7.25
C LEU A 56 -4.79 -0.75 7.16
N ALA A 57 -3.55 -1.19 6.92
CA ALA A 57 -3.22 -2.60 6.88
C ALA A 57 -3.54 -3.28 8.22
N ASP A 58 -3.17 -2.65 9.34
CA ASP A 58 -3.46 -3.15 10.69
C ASP A 58 -4.97 -3.28 10.92
N ASP A 59 -5.76 -2.26 10.54
CA ASP A 59 -7.22 -2.27 10.68
C ASP A 59 -7.91 -3.36 9.84
N LEU A 60 -7.31 -3.73 8.72
CA LEU A 60 -7.79 -4.78 7.82
C LEU A 60 -7.14 -6.14 8.08
N SER A 61 -6.27 -6.24 9.09
CA SER A 61 -5.49 -7.45 9.40
C SER A 61 -4.67 -7.96 8.20
N TYR A 62 -4.11 -7.05 7.41
CA TYR A 62 -3.17 -7.37 6.33
C TYR A 62 -1.73 -7.29 6.82
N LYS A 63 -0.84 -8.06 6.18
CA LYS A 63 0.59 -7.91 6.38
C LYS A 63 1.06 -6.68 5.61
N PHE A 64 1.89 -5.87 6.25
CA PHE A 64 2.44 -4.66 5.67
C PHE A 64 3.90 -4.48 6.05
N GLU A 65 4.71 -4.06 5.07
CA GLU A 65 6.13 -3.79 5.24
C GLU A 65 6.54 -2.56 4.42
N ILE A 66 7.47 -1.77 4.97
CA ILE A 66 8.07 -0.62 4.27
C ILE A 66 9.45 -1.03 3.78
N ASN A 67 9.64 -1.12 2.47
CA ASN A 67 10.93 -1.55 1.88
C ASN A 67 11.88 -0.39 1.63
N ASN A 68 11.32 0.77 1.30
CA ASN A 68 12.09 1.98 1.12
C ASN A 68 11.28 3.20 1.55
N LEU A 69 11.97 4.15 2.16
CA LEU A 69 11.42 5.40 2.61
C LEU A 69 12.47 6.49 2.47
N ASP A 70 12.34 7.31 1.43
CA ASP A 70 13.24 8.44 1.19
C ASP A 70 12.48 9.77 1.24
N LYS A 71 13.10 10.86 0.76
CA LYS A 71 12.49 12.20 0.82
C LYS A 71 11.33 12.42 -0.16
N ASN A 72 11.25 11.61 -1.21
CA ASN A 72 10.37 11.81 -2.35
C ASN A 72 9.54 10.57 -2.69
N MET A 73 9.79 9.44 -2.01
CA MET A 73 9.22 8.16 -2.35
C MET A 73 9.02 7.29 -1.11
N VAL A 74 7.95 6.50 -1.16
CA VAL A 74 7.68 5.42 -0.22
C VAL A 74 7.38 4.14 -1.02
N CYS A 75 8.00 3.03 -0.63
CA CYS A 75 7.79 1.71 -1.21
C CYS A 75 7.26 0.78 -0.13
N MET A 76 6.08 0.19 -0.36
CA MET A 76 5.36 -0.60 0.63
C MET A 76 4.90 -1.91 0.02
N HIS A 77 4.88 -2.96 0.82
CA HIS A 77 4.32 -4.26 0.46
C HIS A 77 3.04 -4.51 1.25
N PHE A 78 2.06 -5.12 0.59
CA PHE A 78 0.86 -5.66 1.20
C PHE A 78 0.74 -7.13 0.83
N SER A 79 0.32 -7.96 1.77
CA SER A 79 -0.10 -9.34 1.49
C SER A 79 -1.21 -9.75 2.45
N GLU A 80 -2.01 -10.73 2.05
CA GLU A 80 -2.97 -11.33 2.97
C GLU A 80 -2.25 -11.94 4.17
N SER A 81 -2.83 -11.73 5.36
CA SER A 81 -2.43 -12.54 6.51
C SER A 81 -2.90 -13.97 6.26
N LYS A 82 -1.97 -14.87 5.94
CA LYS A 82 -2.25 -16.31 5.99
C LYS A 82 -2.66 -16.65 7.43
N LEU A 83 -3.97 -16.69 7.70
CA LEU A 83 -4.50 -17.47 8.81
C LEU A 83 -4.08 -18.90 8.51
N ASN A 84 -3.35 -19.53 9.43
CA ASN A 84 -2.97 -20.94 9.29
C ASN A 84 -4.22 -21.74 8.93
N SER A 85 -4.24 -22.26 7.71
CA SER A 85 -5.24 -23.20 7.20
C SER A 85 -5.14 -24.55 7.91
#